data_AF-A0A3S1AZM5-F1
#
_entry.id   AF-A0A3S1AZM5-F1
#
_cell.length_a   1.000
_cell.length_b   1.000
_cell.length_c   1.000
_cell.angle_alpha   90.00
_cell.angle_beta   90.00
_cell.angle_gamma   90.00
#
_symmetry.space_group_name_H-M   'P 1'
#
loop_
_entity.id
_entity.type
_entity.pdbx_description
1 polymer ?
#
loop_
_entity_poly.entity_id
_entity_poly.type
_entity_poly.pdbx_seq_one_letter_code
_entity_poly.pdbx_strand_id
1 'polypeptide(L)'
;MVIISGIVCVYYNIIIAWTFYYVYSTMQSTLPWSRCDNSWNTPSCIGPGSILNETEQDKKNGTQSSVEFWERNVLNRSKGLEHFGSVRWPLFICLWLSWFAVFLCLCKGVKSSGKVVYVTATFPYLVLSILLIKCAMLPGAKEGLKWYLIPQWGKLASVKVWGDAALQIFYSVGMAWGSLITLASYNKFNNNVFRDAMIVPSVNCFTSVFAGLVIFSVLGFMSHTTGKPIEDVVTQGPGLIFIVYPEAVTKMPVSHFWAVMFFLMILTIGMDSQFGMFETMTSAFVDEYPKLLRKHKLAFTAFMCV
;
A
#
# COMPACT_ATOMS: atom_id res chain seq x y z
N MET A 1 -8.27 -14.14 -17.39
CA MET A 1 -8.63 -13.19 -16.30
C MET A 1 -8.67 -13.90 -14.97
N VAL A 2 -9.57 -14.86 -14.75
CA VAL A 2 -9.74 -15.59 -13.47
C VAL A 2 -8.43 -16.07 -12.83
N ILE A 3 -7.57 -16.81 -13.56
CA ILE A 3 -6.29 -17.32 -13.03
C ILE A 3 -5.36 -16.19 -12.60
N ILE A 4 -5.21 -15.16 -13.44
CA ILE A 4 -4.34 -14.01 -13.17
C ILE A 4 -4.85 -13.25 -11.96
N SER A 5 -6.15 -12.94 -11.92
CA SER A 5 -6.77 -12.26 -10.78
C SER A 5 -6.61 -13.07 -9.50
N GLY A 6 -6.72 -14.40 -9.55
CA GLY A 6 -6.49 -15.30 -8.41
C GLY A 6 -5.07 -15.21 -7.87
N ILE A 7 -4.04 -15.30 -8.74
CA ILE A 7 -2.63 -15.18 -8.33
C ILE A 7 -2.37 -13.82 -7.68
N VAL A 8 -2.90 -12.75 -8.27
CA VAL A 8 -2.70 -11.39 -7.76
C VAL A 8 -3.48 -11.17 -6.45
N CYS A 9 -4.66 -11.76 -6.28
CA CYS A 9 -5.37 -11.76 -4.99
C CYS A 9 -4.51 -12.35 -3.87
N VAL A 10 -3.82 -13.46 -4.11
CA VAL A 10 -2.92 -14.07 -3.11
C VAL A 10 -1.78 -13.11 -2.76
N TYR A 11 -1.10 -12.57 -3.77
CA TYR A 11 0.01 -11.62 -3.56
C TYR A 11 -0.43 -10.35 -2.82
N TYR A 12 -1.56 -9.75 -3.21
CA TYR A 12 -2.05 -8.53 -2.59
C TYR A 12 -2.51 -8.76 -1.14
N ASN A 13 -3.10 -9.92 -0.83
CA ASN A 13 -3.47 -10.25 0.54
C ASN A 13 -2.24 -10.37 1.45
N ILE A 14 -1.07 -10.76 0.92
CA ILE A 14 0.18 -10.70 1.69
C ILE A 14 0.53 -9.25 2.04
N ILE A 15 0.35 -8.29 1.12
CA ILE A 15 0.57 -6.87 1.41
C ILE A 15 -0.40 -6.36 2.47
N ILE A 16 -1.69 -6.73 2.36
CA ILE A 16 -2.71 -6.38 3.36
C ILE A 16 -2.36 -7.00 4.72
N ALA A 17 -1.82 -8.21 4.75
CA ALA A 17 -1.35 -8.85 5.98
C ALA A 17 -0.20 -8.07 6.64
N TRP A 18 0.76 -7.58 5.85
CA TRP A 18 1.78 -6.67 6.35
C TRP A 18 1.14 -5.39 6.90
N THR A 19 0.16 -4.81 6.23
CA THR A 19 -0.54 -3.63 6.73
C THR A 19 -1.28 -3.90 8.05
N PHE A 20 -1.97 -5.03 8.20
CA PHE A 20 -2.58 -5.41 9.48
C PHE A 20 -1.54 -5.53 10.60
N TYR A 21 -0.38 -6.11 10.30
CA TYR A 21 0.72 -6.22 11.25
C TYR A 21 1.20 -4.83 11.71
N TYR A 22 1.32 -3.87 10.78
CA TYR A 22 1.69 -2.49 11.12
C TYR A 22 0.57 -1.76 11.88
N VAL A 23 -0.70 -1.92 11.51
CA VAL A 23 -1.84 -1.37 12.28
C VAL A 23 -1.79 -1.87 13.72
N TYR A 24 -1.62 -3.18 13.94
CA TYR A 24 -1.44 -3.73 15.28
C TYR A 24 -0.22 -3.14 16.00
N SER A 25 0.90 -3.01 15.29
CA SER A 25 2.14 -2.44 15.84
C SER A 25 1.98 -0.97 16.27
N THR A 26 1.09 -0.20 15.64
CA THR A 26 0.78 1.19 16.06
C THR A 26 -0.02 1.29 17.35
N MET A 27 -0.62 0.19 17.82
CA MET A 27 -1.38 0.16 19.09
C MET A 27 -0.49 -0.06 20.31
N GLN A 28 0.80 -0.32 20.11
CA GLN A 28 1.77 -0.46 21.20
C GLN A 28 2.04 0.91 21.85
N SER A 29 2.52 0.91 23.09
CA SER A 29 2.83 2.14 23.84
C SER A 29 3.93 2.99 23.19
N THR A 30 4.82 2.34 22.46
CA THR A 30 5.87 2.96 21.65
C THR A 30 5.88 2.31 20.28
N LEU A 31 6.10 3.10 19.23
CA LEU A 31 6.19 2.58 17.88
C LEU A 31 7.42 1.66 17.78
N PRO A 32 7.29 0.39 17.37
CA PRO A 32 8.42 -0.55 17.38
C PRO A 32 9.62 -0.13 16.52
N TRP A 33 9.36 0.65 15.47
CA TRP A 33 10.37 1.20 14.56
C TRP A 33 10.94 2.56 15.01
N SER A 34 10.54 3.11 16.16
CA SER A 34 11.08 4.36 16.69
C SER A 34 12.30 4.19 17.60
N ARG A 35 12.78 2.96 17.80
CA ARG A 35 13.84 2.63 18.76
C ARG A 35 14.66 1.44 18.29
N CYS A 36 15.86 1.30 18.86
CA CYS A 36 16.83 0.24 18.54
C CYS A 36 17.05 -0.76 19.68
N ASP A 37 16.32 -0.62 20.79
CA ASP A 37 16.39 -1.46 21.99
C ASP A 37 15.49 -2.71 21.91
N ASN A 38 15.26 -3.24 20.71
CA ASN A 38 14.45 -4.45 20.52
C ASN A 38 15.32 -5.69 20.27
N SER A 39 14.74 -6.88 20.49
CA SER A 39 15.45 -8.17 20.34
C SER A 39 15.90 -8.49 18.91
N TRP A 40 15.31 -7.84 17.90
CA TRP A 40 15.65 -8.03 16.49
C TRP A 40 16.71 -7.04 15.98
N ASN A 41 17.06 -6.03 16.79
CA ASN A 41 17.97 -4.98 16.36
C ASN A 41 19.44 -5.43 16.42
N THR A 42 20.25 -4.91 15.50
CA THR A 42 21.71 -5.11 15.53
C THR A 42 22.42 -4.00 16.29
N PRO A 43 23.69 -4.20 16.68
CA PRO A 43 24.50 -3.12 17.26
C PRO A 43 24.67 -1.91 16.33
N SER A 44 24.44 -2.07 15.03
CA SER A 44 24.53 -1.01 14.01
C SER A 44 23.21 -0.27 13.77
N CYS A 45 22.21 -0.48 14.63
CA CYS A 45 20.90 0.16 14.49
C CYS A 45 20.95 1.66 14.84
N ILE A 46 20.43 2.50 13.94
CA ILE A 46 20.33 3.94 14.12
C ILE A 46 18.86 4.32 14.38
N GLY A 47 18.58 4.88 15.55
CA GLY A 47 17.25 5.33 15.97
C GLY A 47 16.99 6.81 15.66
N PRO A 48 15.72 7.24 15.60
CA PRO A 48 15.36 8.65 15.44
C PRO A 48 15.78 9.45 16.69
N GLY A 49 16.84 10.27 16.55
CA GLY A 49 17.33 11.13 17.63
C GLY A 49 18.57 10.63 18.38
N SER A 50 19.27 9.60 17.87
CA SER A 50 20.59 9.22 18.39
C SER A 50 21.57 10.40 18.27
N ILE A 51 21.95 10.97 19.41
CA ILE A 51 22.91 12.07 19.49
C ILE A 51 24.28 11.55 19.05
N LEU A 52 24.71 12.06 17.90
CA LEU A 52 26.06 12.28 17.38
C LEU A 52 27.22 12.06 18.38
N ASN A 53 27.53 10.80 18.70
CA ASN A 53 28.82 10.37 19.25
C ASN A 53 29.37 9.14 18.49
N GLU A 54 28.88 8.93 17.27
CA GLU A 54 29.35 7.89 16.37
C GLU A 54 30.24 8.50 15.30
N THR A 55 31.36 7.83 15.00
CA THR A 55 32.28 8.28 13.95
C THR A 55 31.54 8.34 12.60
N GLU A 56 31.95 9.20 11.68
CA GLU A 56 31.33 9.27 10.34
C GLU A 56 31.32 7.92 9.59
N GLN A 57 32.21 7.01 9.99
CA GLN A 57 32.33 5.66 9.45
C GLN A 57 31.24 4.71 10.00
N ASP A 58 30.83 4.86 11.26
CA ASP A 58 29.71 4.12 11.86
C ASP A 58 28.37 4.56 11.22
N LYS A 59 28.21 5.86 10.92
CA LYS A 59 27.04 6.38 10.20
C LYS A 59 26.88 5.85 8.78
N LYS A 60 27.99 5.51 8.10
CA LYS A 60 27.94 4.91 6.75
C LYS A 60 27.55 3.43 6.78
N ASN A 61 27.83 2.74 7.88
CA ASN A 61 27.56 1.30 8.03
C ASN A 61 26.28 0.99 8.82
N GLY A 62 25.69 1.97 9.49
CA GLY A 62 24.49 1.78 10.30
C GLY A 62 23.19 1.70 9.50
N THR A 63 22.24 0.92 10.02
CA THR A 63 20.93 0.66 9.43
C THR A 63 19.84 1.31 10.26
N GLN A 64 18.88 1.98 9.60
CA GLN A 64 17.77 2.63 10.31
C GLN A 64 16.88 1.60 11.05
N SER A 65 16.35 2.00 12.21
CA SER A 65 15.44 1.17 13.00
C SER A 65 14.21 0.68 12.21
N SER A 66 13.69 1.49 11.26
CA SER A 66 12.58 1.12 10.37
C SER A 66 12.96 0.02 9.37
N VAL A 67 14.18 0.05 8.83
CA VAL A 67 14.72 -0.98 7.94
C VAL A 67 14.86 -2.29 8.70
N GLU A 68 15.49 -2.27 9.88
CA GLU A 68 15.67 -3.48 10.68
C GLU A 68 14.34 -4.05 11.16
N PHE A 69 13.38 -3.19 11.54
CA PHE A 69 12.03 -3.64 11.88
C PHE A 69 11.38 -4.38 10.70
N TRP A 70 11.45 -3.82 9.49
CA TRP A 70 10.89 -4.46 8.29
C TRP A 70 11.59 -5.79 7.95
N GLU A 71 12.92 -5.78 7.85
CA GLU A 71 13.66 -6.93 7.32
C GLU A 71 13.85 -8.05 8.34
N ARG A 72 14.12 -7.72 9.60
CA ARG A 72 14.48 -8.69 10.65
C ARG A 72 13.28 -9.10 11.49
N ASN A 73 12.39 -8.15 11.80
CA ASN A 73 11.20 -8.47 12.58
C ASN A 73 10.01 -8.84 11.69
N VAL A 74 9.51 -7.96 10.83
CA VAL A 74 8.29 -8.23 10.05
C VAL A 74 8.51 -9.43 9.13
N LEU A 75 9.46 -9.32 8.20
CA LEU A 75 9.72 -10.35 7.19
C LEU A 75 10.55 -11.52 7.72
N ASN A 76 11.52 -11.25 8.62
CA ASN A 76 12.57 -12.20 9.00
C ASN A 76 13.22 -12.83 7.75
N ARG A 77 13.81 -11.97 6.91
CA ARG A 77 14.29 -12.35 5.57
C ARG A 77 15.26 -13.53 5.63
N SER A 78 15.01 -14.53 4.79
CA SER A 78 15.91 -15.66 4.59
C SER A 78 17.11 -15.29 3.71
N LYS A 79 18.10 -16.20 3.62
CA LYS A 79 19.34 -15.99 2.86
C LYS A 79 19.15 -15.97 1.33
N GLY A 80 18.02 -16.44 0.83
CA GLY A 80 17.73 -16.53 -0.60
C GLY A 80 16.49 -17.34 -0.91
N LEU A 81 16.08 -17.38 -2.18
CA LEU A 81 14.89 -18.09 -2.66
C LEU A 81 14.94 -19.60 -2.43
N GLU A 82 16.14 -20.20 -2.46
CA GLU A 82 16.40 -21.62 -2.17
C GLU A 82 16.06 -21.99 -0.71
N HIS A 83 16.03 -21.01 0.18
CA HIS A 83 15.81 -21.21 1.61
C HIS A 83 14.56 -20.47 2.05
N PHE A 84 13.40 -21.14 1.96
CA PHE A 84 12.11 -20.56 2.34
C PHE A 84 11.99 -20.21 3.84
N GLY A 85 12.86 -20.76 4.69
CA GLY A 85 12.84 -20.51 6.13
C GLY A 85 11.61 -21.12 6.80
N SER A 86 11.12 -20.48 7.87
CA SER A 86 9.96 -20.92 8.65
C SER A 86 8.78 -19.96 8.48
N VAL A 87 7.55 -20.48 8.61
CA VAL A 87 6.34 -19.64 8.60
C VAL A 87 6.39 -18.65 9.77
N ARG A 88 6.24 -17.36 9.45
CA ARG A 88 6.11 -16.29 10.45
C ARG A 88 4.68 -16.28 11.00
N TRP A 89 4.48 -16.91 12.15
CA TRP A 89 3.16 -17.02 12.80
C TRP A 89 2.37 -15.69 12.93
N PRO A 90 2.99 -14.56 13.32
CA PRO A 90 2.26 -13.29 13.36
C PRO A 90 1.71 -12.89 11.99
N LEU A 91 2.51 -13.06 10.92
CA LEU A 91 2.06 -12.77 9.56
C LEU A 91 1.03 -13.78 9.05
N PHE A 92 1.13 -15.05 9.45
CA PHE A 92 0.12 -16.07 9.16
C PHE A 92 -1.25 -15.67 9.74
N ILE A 93 -1.28 -15.20 10.99
CA ILE A 93 -2.52 -14.68 11.60
C ILE A 93 -3.01 -13.43 10.88
N CYS A 94 -2.12 -12.49 10.53
CA CYS A 94 -2.51 -11.30 9.75
C CYS A 94 -3.04 -11.67 8.36
N LEU A 95 -2.50 -12.71 7.72
CA LEU A 95 -2.98 -13.21 6.43
C LEU A 95 -4.37 -13.84 6.55
N TRP A 96 -4.59 -14.65 7.60
CA TRP A 96 -5.92 -15.16 7.91
C TRP A 96 -6.92 -14.02 8.16
N LEU A 97 -6.53 -12.99 8.93
CA LEU A 97 -7.35 -11.79 9.15
C LEU A 97 -7.63 -11.04 7.84
N SER A 98 -6.68 -11.00 6.90
CA SER A 98 -6.85 -10.35 5.61
C SER A 98 -7.93 -11.05 4.78
N TRP A 99 -7.84 -12.38 4.65
CA TRP A 99 -8.84 -13.18 3.95
C TRP A 99 -10.20 -13.15 4.65
N PHE A 100 -10.21 -13.17 5.98
CA PHE A 100 -11.43 -13.03 6.76
C PHE A 100 -12.09 -11.66 6.54
N ALA A 101 -11.32 -10.57 6.50
CA ALA A 101 -11.83 -9.24 6.18
C ALA A 101 -12.40 -9.17 4.76
N VAL A 102 -11.70 -9.75 3.77
CA VAL A 102 -12.20 -9.84 2.38
C VAL A 102 -13.53 -10.59 2.34
N PHE A 103 -13.63 -11.73 3.03
CA PHE A 103 -14.87 -12.50 3.14
C PHE A 103 -16.00 -11.67 3.75
N LEU A 104 -15.77 -10.98 4.88
CA LEU A 104 -16.79 -10.16 5.53
C LEU A 104 -17.30 -9.06 4.60
N CYS A 105 -16.39 -8.39 3.89
CA CYS A 105 -16.76 -7.32 2.96
C CYS A 105 -17.53 -7.84 1.73
N LEU A 106 -17.26 -9.07 1.29
CA LEU A 106 -17.86 -9.67 0.08
C LEU A 106 -18.92 -10.75 0.37
N CYS A 107 -19.31 -10.97 1.62
CA CYS A 107 -20.25 -12.03 1.99
C CYS A 107 -21.61 -11.93 1.25
N LYS A 108 -22.04 -10.71 0.88
CA LYS A 108 -23.23 -10.46 0.04
C LYS A 108 -22.88 -9.93 -1.37
N GLY A 109 -21.65 -10.18 -1.82
CA GLY A 109 -21.08 -9.65 -3.06
C GLY A 109 -21.12 -8.12 -3.13
N VAL A 110 -21.38 -7.60 -4.33
CA VAL A 110 -21.45 -6.15 -4.60
C VAL A 110 -22.41 -5.35 -3.72
N LYS A 111 -23.42 -5.98 -3.10
CA LYS A 111 -24.34 -5.29 -2.18
C LYS A 111 -23.69 -4.94 -0.84
N SER A 112 -22.75 -5.76 -0.38
CA SER A 112 -22.01 -5.52 0.85
C SER A 112 -20.81 -4.62 0.57
N SER A 113 -19.99 -4.98 -0.43
CA SER A 113 -18.81 -4.16 -0.77
C SER A 113 -19.20 -2.76 -1.21
N GLY A 114 -20.30 -2.60 -1.96
CA GLY A 114 -20.80 -1.27 -2.32
C GLY A 114 -21.13 -0.37 -1.12
N LYS A 115 -21.47 -0.92 0.05
CA LYS A 115 -21.66 -0.14 1.28
C LYS A 115 -20.34 0.17 1.97
N VAL A 116 -19.43 -0.80 2.03
CA VAL A 116 -18.11 -0.64 2.64
C VAL A 116 -17.29 0.43 1.91
N VAL A 117 -17.35 0.44 0.56
CA VAL A 117 -16.65 1.37 -0.34
C VAL A 117 -16.96 2.84 -0.04
N TYR A 118 -18.12 3.18 0.52
CA TYR A 118 -18.41 4.58 0.91
C TYR A 118 -17.42 5.11 1.95
N VAL A 119 -16.91 4.26 2.82
CA VAL A 119 -15.88 4.62 3.81
C VAL A 119 -14.50 4.36 3.23
N THR A 120 -14.26 3.15 2.71
CA THR A 120 -12.91 2.72 2.33
C THR A 120 -12.34 3.48 1.13
N ALA A 121 -13.17 3.96 0.21
CA ALA A 121 -12.71 4.75 -0.92
C ALA A 121 -12.62 6.26 -0.63
N THR A 122 -13.35 6.78 0.36
CA THR A 122 -13.33 8.22 0.70
C THR A 122 -12.30 8.55 1.79
N PHE A 123 -12.09 7.63 2.73
CA PHE A 123 -11.14 7.80 3.82
C PHE A 123 -9.70 8.10 3.33
N PRO A 124 -9.16 7.44 2.30
CA PRO A 124 -7.85 7.80 1.76
C PRO A 124 -7.73 9.25 1.30
N TYR A 125 -8.75 9.83 0.66
CA TYR A 125 -8.71 11.23 0.26
C TYR A 125 -8.67 12.18 1.45
N LEU A 126 -9.41 11.85 2.52
CA LEU A 126 -9.35 12.59 3.77
C LEU A 126 -7.93 12.54 4.36
N VAL A 127 -7.36 11.34 4.49
CA VAL A 127 -6.02 11.14 5.05
C VAL A 127 -4.96 11.83 4.21
N LEU A 128 -4.97 11.65 2.89
CA LEU A 128 -4.03 12.30 1.96
C LEU A 128 -4.14 13.82 2.04
N SER A 129 -5.34 14.39 2.18
CA SER A 129 -5.52 15.83 2.32
C SER A 129 -4.92 16.37 3.62
N ILE A 130 -5.18 15.69 4.75
CA ILE A 130 -4.61 16.09 6.05
C ILE A 130 -3.08 15.92 6.03
N LEU A 131 -2.57 14.81 5.47
CA LEU A 131 -1.14 14.57 5.31
C LEU A 131 -0.49 15.61 4.39
N LEU A 132 -1.14 16.01 3.29
CA LEU A 132 -0.61 17.05 2.42
C LEU A 132 -0.41 18.36 3.18
N ILE A 133 -1.43 18.82 3.91
CA ILE A 133 -1.37 20.04 4.71
C ILE A 133 -0.25 19.92 5.74
N LYS A 134 -0.20 18.81 6.48
CA LYS A 134 0.82 18.60 7.51
C LYS A 134 2.23 18.57 6.92
N CYS A 135 2.44 17.84 5.83
CA CYS A 135 3.76 17.65 5.22
C CYS A 135 4.23 18.91 4.50
N ALA A 136 3.33 19.69 3.89
CA ALA A 136 3.67 20.97 3.29
C ALA A 136 4.18 22.00 4.33
N MET A 137 3.81 21.84 5.60
CA MET A 137 4.31 22.68 6.70
C MET A 137 5.65 22.19 7.28
N LEU A 138 6.16 21.03 6.87
CA LEU A 138 7.43 20.49 7.35
C LEU A 138 8.62 21.10 6.58
N PRO A 139 9.79 21.26 7.23
CA PRO A 139 11.00 21.72 6.54
C PRO A 139 11.41 20.72 5.46
N GLY A 140 11.94 21.18 4.33
CA GLY A 140 12.36 20.30 3.23
C GLY A 140 11.25 19.87 2.25
N ALA A 141 9.97 20.13 2.56
CA ALA A 141 8.86 19.70 1.69
C ALA A 141 8.91 20.37 0.30
N LYS A 142 9.38 21.62 0.23
CA LYS A 142 9.50 22.38 -1.03
C LYS A 142 10.51 21.73 -1.97
N GLU A 143 11.62 21.22 -1.44
CA GLU A 143 12.67 20.53 -2.18
C GLU A 143 12.13 19.22 -2.78
N GLY A 144 11.35 18.47 -1.99
CA GLY A 144 10.62 17.28 -2.44
C GLY A 144 9.64 17.57 -3.59
N LEU A 145 8.81 18.60 -3.44
CA LEU A 145 7.86 19.00 -4.48
C LEU A 145 8.55 19.50 -5.75
N LYS A 146 9.65 20.24 -5.62
CA LYS A 146 10.48 20.65 -6.76
C LYS A 146 11.04 19.43 -7.49
N TRP A 147 11.56 18.46 -6.76
CA TRP A 147 12.09 17.22 -7.34
C TRP A 147 11.01 16.46 -8.13
N TYR A 148 9.79 16.41 -7.60
CA TYR A 148 8.66 15.74 -8.25
C TYR A 148 8.15 16.47 -9.51
N LEU A 149 8.04 17.80 -9.47
CA LEU A 149 7.34 18.58 -10.49
C LEU A 149 8.25 19.20 -11.55
N ILE A 150 9.55 19.37 -11.29
CA ILE A 150 10.46 19.99 -12.26
C ILE A 150 10.73 18.98 -13.40
N PRO A 151 10.30 19.29 -14.64
CA PRO A 151 10.43 18.37 -15.74
C PRO A 151 11.88 18.28 -16.22
N GLN A 152 12.33 17.06 -16.52
CA GLN A 152 13.61 16.80 -17.18
C GLN A 152 13.36 16.46 -18.66
N TRP A 153 13.22 17.49 -19.49
CA TRP A 153 12.80 17.36 -20.90
C TRP A 153 13.65 16.40 -21.73
N GLY A 154 14.95 16.32 -21.46
CA GLY A 154 15.84 15.37 -22.13
C GLY A 154 15.44 13.90 -21.95
N LYS A 155 14.76 13.55 -20.86
CA LYS A 155 14.29 12.17 -20.61
C LYS A 155 13.15 11.75 -21.56
N LEU A 156 12.36 12.70 -22.08
CA LEU A 156 11.26 12.39 -23.01
C LEU A 156 11.73 11.83 -24.36
N ALA A 157 13.00 12.05 -24.72
CA ALA A 157 13.61 11.45 -25.91
C ALA A 157 13.83 9.93 -25.75
N SER A 158 13.79 9.39 -24.53
CA SER A 158 13.97 7.97 -24.28
C SER A 158 12.65 7.21 -24.44
N VAL A 159 12.65 6.18 -25.30
CA VAL A 159 11.51 5.26 -25.49
C VAL A 159 11.11 4.58 -24.18
N LYS A 160 12.07 4.36 -23.27
CA LYS A 160 11.81 3.74 -21.97
C LYS A 160 10.79 4.54 -21.15
N VAL A 161 10.85 5.88 -21.18
CA VAL A 161 9.92 6.74 -20.43
C VAL A 161 8.48 6.57 -20.92
N TRP A 162 8.29 6.41 -22.22
CA TRP A 162 6.97 6.15 -22.80
C TRP A 162 6.46 4.74 -22.51
N GLY A 163 7.36 3.75 -22.53
CA GLY A 163 7.05 2.39 -22.09
C GLY A 163 6.60 2.34 -20.64
N ASP A 164 7.35 2.99 -19.74
CA ASP A 164 7.03 3.08 -18.32
C ASP A 164 5.69 3.82 -18.09
N ALA A 165 5.44 4.91 -18.81
CA ALA A 165 4.18 5.66 -18.74
C ALA A 165 2.97 4.82 -19.21
N ALA A 166 3.13 4.07 -20.31
CA ALA A 166 2.08 3.19 -20.83
C ALA A 166 1.77 2.04 -19.86
N LEU A 167 2.80 1.41 -19.28
CA LEU A 167 2.62 0.37 -18.26
C LEU A 167 1.96 0.94 -17.00
N GLN A 168 2.37 2.13 -16.56
CA GLN A 168 1.80 2.78 -15.38
C GLN A 168 0.28 2.99 -15.54
N ILE A 169 -0.18 3.59 -16.64
CA ILE A 169 -1.62 3.82 -16.82
C ILE A 169 -2.39 2.51 -17.03
N PHE A 170 -1.80 1.55 -17.75
CA PHE A 170 -2.40 0.24 -17.99
C PHE A 170 -2.68 -0.51 -16.68
N TYR A 171 -1.68 -0.60 -15.80
CA TYR A 171 -1.82 -1.28 -14.51
C TYR A 171 -2.60 -0.45 -13.48
N SER A 172 -2.48 0.89 -13.51
CA SER A 172 -3.19 1.77 -12.56
C SER A 172 -4.70 1.75 -12.77
N VAL A 173 -5.18 1.80 -14.02
CA VAL A 173 -6.62 1.68 -14.31
C VAL A 173 -7.09 0.23 -14.20
N GLY A 174 -6.18 -0.74 -14.32
CA GLY A 174 -6.53 -2.16 -14.29
C GLY A 174 -7.33 -2.59 -15.52
N MET A 175 -7.00 -2.03 -16.69
CA MET A 175 -7.66 -2.39 -17.94
C MET A 175 -7.39 -3.88 -18.26
N ALA A 176 -8.44 -4.63 -18.58
CA ALA A 176 -8.41 -6.08 -18.88
C ALA A 176 -8.16 -7.05 -17.68
N TRP A 177 -8.32 -6.60 -16.44
CA TRP A 177 -8.26 -7.48 -15.25
C TRP A 177 -9.59 -8.15 -14.89
N GLY A 178 -10.66 -7.82 -15.62
CA GLY A 178 -12.02 -8.33 -15.40
C GLY A 178 -12.83 -7.54 -14.38
N SER A 179 -12.20 -6.90 -13.38
CA SER A 179 -12.88 -6.12 -12.33
C SER A 179 -13.88 -5.09 -12.85
N LEU A 180 -13.50 -4.31 -13.85
CA LEU A 180 -14.40 -3.30 -14.45
C LEU A 180 -15.58 -3.96 -15.19
N ILE A 181 -15.35 -5.09 -15.87
CA ILE A 181 -16.39 -5.84 -16.59
C ILE A 181 -17.38 -6.43 -15.59
N THR A 182 -16.86 -7.06 -14.53
CA THR A 182 -17.65 -7.65 -13.45
C THR A 182 -18.49 -6.60 -12.74
N LEU A 183 -17.92 -5.43 -12.43
CA LEU A 183 -18.68 -4.36 -11.78
C LEU A 183 -19.73 -3.76 -12.73
N ALA A 184 -19.41 -3.63 -14.02
CA ALA A 184 -20.35 -3.15 -15.02
C ALA A 184 -21.54 -4.11 -15.23
N SER A 185 -21.36 -5.43 -15.08
CA SER A 185 -22.44 -6.41 -15.24
C SER A 185 -23.54 -6.28 -14.17
N TYR A 186 -23.23 -5.66 -13.04
CA TYR A 186 -24.21 -5.35 -11.98
C TYR A 186 -24.92 -4.00 -12.17
N ASN A 187 -24.59 -3.24 -13.22
CA ASN A 187 -25.15 -1.93 -13.46
C ASN A 187 -26.53 -2.00 -14.14
N LYS A 188 -27.28 -0.90 -14.12
CA LYS A 188 -28.55 -0.78 -14.84
C LYS A 188 -28.29 -0.79 -16.35
N PHE A 189 -29.18 -1.43 -17.10
CA PHE A 189 -29.07 -1.54 -18.57
C PHE A 189 -28.97 -0.18 -19.29
N ASN A 190 -29.72 0.83 -18.83
CA ASN A 190 -29.73 2.18 -19.42
C ASN A 190 -28.74 3.15 -18.74
N ASN A 191 -27.73 2.65 -18.01
CA ASN A 191 -26.75 3.52 -17.38
C ASN A 191 -25.86 4.21 -18.43
N ASN A 192 -25.49 5.47 -18.21
CA ASN A 192 -24.58 6.19 -19.09
C ASN A 192 -23.12 5.75 -18.87
N VAL A 193 -22.76 4.62 -19.49
CA VAL A 193 -21.42 4.05 -19.40
C VAL A 193 -20.32 4.94 -19.99
N PHE A 194 -20.66 5.80 -20.96
CA PHE A 194 -19.68 6.72 -21.56
C PHE A 194 -19.19 7.75 -20.53
N ARG A 195 -20.11 8.31 -19.73
CA ARG A 195 -19.76 9.21 -18.64
C ARG A 195 -18.83 8.52 -17.62
N ASP A 196 -19.19 7.32 -17.20
CA ASP A 196 -18.42 6.57 -16.20
C ASP A 196 -17.01 6.21 -16.72
N ALA A 197 -16.92 5.80 -17.99
CA ALA A 197 -15.66 5.48 -18.66
C ALA A 197 -14.71 6.69 -18.79
N MET A 198 -15.23 7.93 -18.79
CA MET A 198 -14.41 9.14 -18.77
C MET A 198 -14.03 9.56 -17.35
N ILE A 199 -14.96 9.47 -16.39
CA ILE A 199 -14.74 9.91 -15.01
C ILE A 199 -13.74 9.01 -14.29
N VAL A 200 -13.89 7.68 -14.39
CA VAL A 200 -13.10 6.72 -13.61
C VAL A 200 -11.58 6.86 -13.88
N PRO A 201 -11.09 6.84 -15.14
CA PRO A 201 -9.68 7.03 -15.41
C PRO A 201 -9.19 8.44 -15.04
N SER A 202 -10.01 9.47 -15.24
CA SER A 202 -9.65 10.85 -14.91
C SER A 202 -9.43 11.03 -13.40
N VAL A 203 -10.33 10.49 -12.57
CA VAL A 203 -10.18 10.49 -11.11
C VAL A 203 -8.95 9.68 -10.71
N ASN A 204 -8.74 8.50 -11.29
CA ASN A 204 -7.55 7.68 -11.02
C ASN A 204 -6.24 8.45 -11.29
N CYS A 205 -6.14 9.14 -12.43
CA CYS A 205 -4.96 9.94 -12.77
C CYS A 205 -4.78 11.12 -11.82
N PHE A 206 -5.86 11.84 -11.50
CA PHE A 206 -5.82 12.93 -10.53
C PHE A 206 -5.33 12.45 -9.16
N THR A 207 -5.87 11.33 -8.67
CA THR A 207 -5.51 10.75 -7.38
C THR A 207 -4.06 10.29 -7.35
N SER A 208 -3.55 9.76 -8.46
CA SER A 208 -2.13 9.38 -8.59
C SER A 208 -1.21 10.61 -8.47
N VAL A 209 -1.56 11.71 -9.15
CA VAL A 209 -0.80 12.97 -9.04
C VAL A 209 -0.89 13.54 -7.63
N PHE A 210 -2.08 13.54 -7.03
CA PHE A 210 -2.34 14.02 -5.68
C PHE A 210 -1.57 13.23 -4.62
N ALA A 211 -1.59 11.90 -4.69
CA ALA A 211 -0.79 11.04 -3.82
C ALA A 211 0.71 11.31 -4.02
N GLY A 212 1.17 11.52 -5.26
CA GLY A 212 2.55 11.92 -5.55
C GLY A 212 2.97 13.20 -4.80
N LEU A 213 2.12 14.23 -4.78
CA LEU A 213 2.40 15.46 -4.01
C LEU A 213 2.60 15.18 -2.51
N VAL A 214 1.79 14.30 -1.93
CA VAL A 214 1.91 13.90 -0.51
C VAL A 214 3.21 13.14 -0.27
N ILE A 215 3.48 12.11 -1.08
CA ILE A 215 4.66 11.25 -0.97
C ILE A 215 5.93 12.07 -1.09
N PHE A 216 6.03 12.92 -2.11
CA PHE A 216 7.24 13.72 -2.32
C PHE A 216 7.41 14.85 -1.31
N SER A 217 6.33 15.37 -0.71
CA SER A 217 6.45 16.29 0.44
C SER A 217 7.08 15.59 1.65
N VAL A 218 6.69 14.35 1.94
CA VAL A 218 7.28 13.53 3.01
C VAL A 218 8.75 13.19 2.72
N LEU A 219 9.05 12.79 1.48
CA LEU A 219 10.42 12.48 1.06
C LEU A 219 11.34 13.70 1.14
N GLY A 220 10.85 14.89 0.81
CA GLY A 220 11.59 16.14 0.97
C GLY A 220 11.94 16.43 2.44
N PHE A 221 10.98 16.26 3.34
CA PHE A 221 11.22 16.34 4.78
C PHE A 221 12.26 15.31 5.24
N MET A 222 12.15 14.08 4.77
CA MET A 222 13.10 13.01 5.09
C MET A 222 14.52 13.31 4.61
N SER A 223 14.67 13.80 3.38
CA SER A 223 15.95 14.25 2.83
C SER A 223 16.55 15.37 3.70
N HIS A 224 15.75 16.37 4.08
CA HIS A 224 16.21 17.48 4.92
C HIS A 224 16.65 17.01 6.32
N THR A 225 15.91 16.11 6.98
CA THR A 225 16.27 15.66 8.33
C THR A 225 17.42 14.65 8.34
N THR A 226 17.59 13.86 7.28
CA THR A 226 18.70 12.88 7.18
C THR A 226 19.97 13.46 6.55
N GLY A 227 19.87 14.63 5.90
CA GLY A 227 20.97 15.23 5.16
C GLY A 227 21.35 14.45 3.89
N LYS A 228 20.51 13.48 3.46
CA LYS A 228 20.74 12.67 2.27
C LYS A 228 20.00 13.23 1.05
N PRO A 229 20.53 13.08 -0.18
CA PRO A 229 19.80 13.40 -1.41
C PRO A 229 18.44 12.69 -1.47
N ILE A 230 17.47 13.29 -2.17
CA ILE A 230 16.13 12.71 -2.31
C ILE A 230 16.22 11.33 -2.97
N GLU A 231 17.10 11.17 -3.96
CA GLU A 231 17.29 9.89 -4.66
C GLU A 231 17.67 8.74 -3.71
N ASP A 232 18.44 9.03 -2.66
CA ASP A 232 18.96 8.02 -1.73
C ASP A 232 17.94 7.65 -0.64
N VAL A 233 16.90 8.47 -0.44
CA VAL A 233 15.80 8.17 0.49
C VAL A 233 14.57 7.59 -0.21
N VAL A 234 14.49 7.68 -1.54
CA VAL A 234 13.44 7.02 -2.32
C VAL A 234 13.75 5.53 -2.41
N THR A 235 12.94 4.72 -1.72
CA THR A 235 12.92 3.27 -1.93
C THR A 235 11.81 2.89 -2.92
N GLN A 236 12.04 1.83 -3.70
CA GLN A 236 11.03 1.30 -4.62
C GLN A 236 10.18 0.22 -3.94
N GLY A 237 8.95 0.08 -4.41
CA GLY A 237 8.05 -0.99 -3.98
C GLY A 237 7.59 -0.88 -2.52
N PRO A 238 7.40 -2.00 -1.81
CA PRO A 238 6.88 -2.02 -0.44
C PRO A 238 7.73 -1.22 0.56
N GLY A 239 9.04 -1.04 0.30
CA GLY A 239 9.93 -0.28 1.16
C GLY A 239 9.47 1.17 1.39
N LEU A 240 8.83 1.79 0.40
CA LEU A 240 8.35 3.15 0.55
C LEU A 240 7.30 3.25 1.68
N ILE A 241 6.35 2.32 1.69
CA ILE A 241 5.25 2.26 2.66
C ILE A 241 5.71 1.73 4.01
N PHE A 242 6.57 0.70 4.03
CA PHE A 242 6.87 -0.04 5.27
C PHE A 242 8.21 0.33 5.92
N ILE A 243 9.03 1.15 5.25
CA ILE A 243 10.32 1.63 5.79
C ILE A 243 10.31 3.15 5.87
N VAL A 244 10.17 3.83 4.72
CA VAL A 244 10.40 5.28 4.61
C VAL A 244 9.30 6.07 5.33
N TYR A 245 8.03 5.72 5.12
CA TYR A 245 6.91 6.37 5.79
C TYR A 245 6.92 6.20 7.32
N PRO A 246 7.11 4.98 7.87
CA PRO A 246 7.29 4.76 9.30
C PRO A 246 8.40 5.62 9.88
N GLU A 247 9.53 5.70 9.21
CA GLU A 247 10.64 6.56 9.64
C GLU A 247 10.22 8.04 9.66
N ALA A 248 9.60 8.54 8.60
CA ALA A 248 9.14 9.93 8.54
C ALA A 248 8.15 10.27 9.66
N VAL A 249 7.21 9.38 9.91
CA VAL A 249 6.18 9.55 10.94
C VAL A 249 6.80 9.61 12.35
N THR A 250 7.85 8.84 12.64
CA THR A 250 8.52 8.92 13.95
C THR A 250 9.17 10.27 14.24
N LYS A 251 9.50 11.04 13.19
CA LYS A 251 10.09 12.38 13.30
C LYS A 251 9.04 13.48 13.40
N MET A 252 7.76 13.15 13.29
CA MET A 252 6.65 14.10 13.43
C MET A 252 6.10 14.09 14.87
N PRO A 253 5.63 15.24 15.38
CA PRO A 253 4.94 15.27 16.67
C PRO A 253 3.64 14.46 16.59
N VAL A 254 3.29 13.79 17.70
CA VAL A 254 2.12 12.90 17.79
C VAL A 254 2.21 11.74 16.77
N SER A 255 3.38 11.10 16.69
CA SER A 255 3.72 10.05 15.71
C SER A 255 2.71 8.89 15.64
N HIS A 256 2.15 8.46 16.77
CA HIS A 256 1.14 7.39 16.80
C HIS A 256 -0.10 7.72 15.96
N PHE A 257 -0.61 8.97 16.05
CA PHE A 257 -1.79 9.39 15.29
C PHE A 257 -1.55 9.28 13.78
N TRP A 258 -0.41 9.80 13.32
CA TRP A 258 -0.03 9.76 11.90
C TRP A 258 0.19 8.33 11.40
N ALA A 259 0.80 7.48 12.22
CA ALA A 259 1.04 6.09 11.87
C ALA A 259 -0.28 5.32 11.71
N VAL A 260 -1.21 5.47 12.66
CA VAL A 260 -2.54 4.85 12.59
C VAL A 260 -3.28 5.32 11.34
N MET A 261 -3.35 6.63 11.10
CA MET A 261 -4.04 7.20 9.93
C MET A 261 -3.45 6.68 8.61
N PHE A 262 -2.12 6.64 8.50
CA PHE A 262 -1.42 6.16 7.31
C PHE A 262 -1.68 4.67 7.06
N PHE A 263 -1.49 3.81 8.06
CA PHE A 263 -1.67 2.37 7.87
C PHE A 263 -3.13 1.96 7.71
N LEU A 264 -4.08 2.67 8.35
CA LEU A 264 -5.50 2.48 8.06
C LEU A 264 -5.84 2.91 6.63
N MET A 265 -5.27 4.00 6.12
CA MET A 265 -5.45 4.40 4.72
C MET A 265 -4.90 3.34 3.76
N ILE A 266 -3.69 2.83 3.99
CA ILE A 266 -3.12 1.76 3.14
C ILE A 266 -3.99 0.51 3.21
N LEU A 267 -4.55 0.19 4.38
CA LEU A 267 -5.45 -0.95 4.55
C LEU A 267 -6.70 -0.78 3.69
N THR A 268 -7.35 0.38 3.72
CA THR A 268 -8.57 0.61 2.93
C THR A 268 -8.29 0.60 1.42
N ILE A 269 -7.19 1.22 0.96
CA ILE A 269 -6.75 1.17 -0.45
C ILE A 269 -6.52 -0.29 -0.90
N GLY A 270 -5.85 -1.07 -0.06
CA GLY A 270 -5.58 -2.48 -0.31
C GLY A 270 -6.86 -3.31 -0.45
N MET A 271 -7.77 -3.13 0.50
CA MET A 271 -9.04 -3.84 0.56
C MET A 271 -9.96 -3.53 -0.62
N ASP A 272 -10.10 -2.26 -1.02
CA ASP A 272 -10.93 -1.87 -2.16
C ASP A 272 -10.48 -2.53 -3.47
N SER A 273 -9.16 -2.58 -3.68
CA SER A 273 -8.57 -3.25 -4.84
C SER A 273 -8.84 -4.75 -4.81
N GLN A 274 -8.75 -5.38 -3.63
CA GLN A 274 -9.07 -6.79 -3.45
C GLN A 274 -10.54 -7.12 -3.75
N PHE A 275 -11.47 -6.24 -3.40
CA PHE A 275 -12.89 -6.48 -3.65
C PHE A 275 -13.18 -6.69 -5.14
N GLY A 276 -12.62 -5.85 -6.01
CA GLY A 276 -12.82 -5.98 -7.45
C GLY A 276 -12.21 -7.26 -8.04
N MET A 277 -10.98 -7.58 -7.64
CA MET A 277 -10.28 -8.78 -8.15
C MET A 277 -10.93 -10.08 -7.67
N PHE A 278 -11.32 -10.15 -6.39
CA PHE A 278 -11.94 -11.33 -5.82
C PHE A 278 -13.39 -11.50 -6.28
N GLU A 279 -14.18 -10.43 -6.40
CA GLU A 279 -15.53 -10.50 -6.98
C GLU A 279 -15.46 -10.98 -8.44
N THR A 280 -14.46 -10.56 -9.22
CA THR A 280 -14.26 -11.06 -10.60
C THR A 280 -14.09 -12.57 -10.64
N MET A 281 -13.25 -13.11 -9.75
CA MET A 281 -13.02 -14.54 -9.68
C MET A 281 -14.30 -15.29 -9.28
N THR A 282 -14.94 -14.86 -8.18
CA THR A 282 -16.12 -15.55 -7.66
C THR A 282 -17.33 -15.45 -8.61
N SER A 283 -17.56 -14.28 -9.20
CA SER A 283 -18.67 -14.06 -10.13
C SER A 283 -18.48 -14.82 -11.44
N ALA A 284 -17.26 -14.92 -11.97
CA ALA A 284 -17.00 -15.73 -13.16
C ALA A 284 -17.40 -17.21 -12.96
N PHE A 285 -17.06 -17.80 -11.82
CA PHE A 285 -17.47 -19.18 -11.52
C PHE A 285 -18.99 -19.30 -11.28
N VAL A 286 -19.59 -18.35 -10.56
CA VAL A 286 -21.04 -18.36 -10.28
C VAL A 286 -21.86 -18.21 -11.56
N ASP A 287 -21.39 -17.40 -12.51
CA ASP A 287 -22.06 -17.17 -13.79
C ASP A 287 -21.92 -18.36 -14.74
N GLU A 288 -20.78 -19.07 -14.73
CA GLU A 288 -20.55 -20.27 -15.54
C GLU A 288 -21.31 -21.50 -14.99
N TYR A 289 -21.38 -21.67 -13.67
CA TYR A 289 -22.05 -22.80 -13.00
C TYR A 289 -23.22 -22.38 -12.12
N PRO A 290 -24.25 -21.70 -12.66
CA PRO A 290 -25.28 -21.03 -11.88
C PRO A 290 -26.19 -22.02 -11.12
N LYS A 291 -26.43 -23.21 -11.67
CA LYS A 291 -27.28 -24.24 -11.03
C LYS A 291 -26.64 -24.78 -9.74
N LEU A 292 -25.31 -24.84 -9.68
CA LEU A 292 -24.56 -25.38 -8.55
C LEU A 292 -24.22 -24.30 -7.52
N LEU A 293 -23.67 -23.17 -7.99
CA LEU A 293 -23.00 -22.19 -7.12
C LEU A 293 -23.91 -21.04 -6.68
N ARG A 294 -24.94 -20.65 -7.45
CA ARG A 294 -25.74 -19.47 -7.12
C ARG A 294 -26.49 -19.59 -5.79
N LYS A 295 -27.02 -20.79 -5.49
CA LYS A 295 -27.68 -21.09 -4.21
C LYS A 295 -26.71 -21.11 -3.03
N HIS A 296 -25.44 -21.42 -3.30
CA HIS A 296 -24.39 -21.57 -2.30
C HIS A 296 -23.34 -20.45 -2.38
N LYS A 297 -23.67 -19.27 -2.95
CA LYS A 297 -22.70 -18.19 -3.20
C LYS A 297 -21.91 -17.83 -1.95
N LEU A 298 -22.56 -17.70 -0.79
CA LEU A 298 -21.88 -17.38 0.47
C LEU A 298 -20.85 -18.45 0.87
N ALA A 299 -21.24 -19.74 0.80
CA ALA A 299 -20.34 -20.84 1.12
C ALA A 299 -19.19 -20.96 0.11
N PHE A 300 -19.47 -20.69 -1.16
CA PHE A 300 -18.45 -20.65 -2.21
C PHE A 300 -17.47 -19.49 -2.01
N THR A 301 -17.95 -18.28 -1.69
CA THR A 301 -17.09 -17.14 -1.33
C THR A 301 -16.19 -17.47 -0.13
N ALA A 302 -16.74 -18.11 0.91
CA ALA A 302 -15.96 -18.55 2.07
C ALA A 302 -14.89 -19.59 1.68
N PHE A 303 -15.26 -20.58 0.86
CA PHE A 303 -14.34 -21.60 0.36
C PHE A 303 -13.20 -20.99 -0.46
N MET A 304 -13.48 -20.01 -1.32
CA MET A 304 -12.46 -19.35 -2.14
C MET A 304 -11.51 -18.44 -1.34
N CYS A 305 -11.85 -18.07 -0.10
CA CYS A 305 -10.97 -17.32 0.81
C CYS A 305 -10.02 -18.22 1.61
N VAL A 306 -10.28 -19.53 1.67
CA VAL A 306 -9.45 -20.54 2.36
C VAL A 306 -8.36 -21.04 1.42
#